data_AF-A0A257N3D3-F1
#
_entry.id   AF-A0A257N3D3-F1
#
_cell.length_a   1.000
_cell.length_b   1.000
_cell.length_c   1.000
_cell.angle_alpha   90.00
_cell.angle_beta   90.00
_cell.angle_gamma   90.00
#
_symmetry.space_group_name_H-M   'P 1'
#
loop_
_entity.id
_entity.type
_entity.pdbx_description
1 polymer ?
#
loop_
_entity_poly.entity_id
_entity_poly.type
_entity_poly.pdbx_seq_one_letter_code
_entity_poly.pdbx_strand_id
1 'polypeptide(L)'
;MNILDSLLNAVTNEDANGNTTSGSIDNSVVTSIIGLINDPQSGGLMGLVEKISAGGLNEQVKSWVSTGQNLPVTGNQIQAALGSSVIQDIASKVGIDSNDISNNLARLLPLVIDKLTPNGQVSSDNTLQTVLTGLSSLLGNK
;
A
#
# COMPACT_ATOMS: atom_id res chain seq x y z
N MET A 1 -23.91 6.66 6.44
CA MET A 1 -23.34 5.35 6.81
C MET A 1 -21.90 5.36 6.37
N ASN A 2 -20.97 5.23 7.32
CA ASN A 2 -19.55 5.33 7.02
C ASN A 2 -19.08 4.05 6.32
N ILE A 3 -18.27 4.20 5.28
CA ILE A 3 -17.62 3.09 4.58
C ILE A 3 -16.77 2.22 5.53
N LEU A 4 -16.35 2.76 6.67
CA LEU A 4 -15.61 2.03 7.70
C LEU A 4 -16.48 1.06 8.50
N ASP A 5 -17.77 1.35 8.66
CA ASP A 5 -18.70 0.55 9.48
C ASP A 5 -19.20 -0.67 8.73
N SER A 6 -19.50 -0.51 7.43
CA SER A 6 -19.87 -1.64 6.57
C SER A 6 -18.72 -2.62 6.31
N LEU A 7 -17.47 -2.16 6.38
CA LEU A 7 -16.29 -3.03 6.28
C LEU A 7 -15.98 -3.73 7.60
N LEU A 8 -16.24 -3.08 8.74
CA LEU A 8 -16.09 -3.68 10.05
C LEU A 8 -17.12 -4.80 10.27
N ASN A 9 -18.38 -4.55 9.94
CA ASN A 9 -19.44 -5.54 10.08
C ASN A 9 -19.35 -6.69 9.07
N ALA A 10 -18.73 -6.48 7.90
CA ALA A 10 -18.46 -7.56 6.95
C ALA A 10 -17.33 -8.51 7.42
N VAL A 11 -16.51 -8.06 8.39
CA VAL A 11 -15.35 -8.80 8.93
C VAL A 11 -15.65 -9.48 10.27
N THR A 12 -16.63 -8.98 11.03
CA THR A 12 -17.11 -9.63 12.25
C THR A 12 -18.23 -10.61 11.90
N ASN A 13 -17.90 -11.72 11.23
CA ASN A 13 -18.79 -12.87 11.21
C ASN A 13 -18.77 -13.51 12.60
N GLU A 14 -19.72 -13.10 13.42
CA GLU A 14 -20.02 -13.67 14.74
C GLU A 14 -20.62 -15.06 14.54
N ASP A 15 -19.77 -16.09 14.58
CA ASP A 15 -20.24 -17.47 14.67
C ASP A 15 -20.73 -17.74 16.11
N ALA A 16 -21.74 -18.60 16.23
CA ALA A 16 -22.45 -18.87 17.50
C ALA A 16 -21.59 -19.54 18.60
N ASN A 17 -20.27 -19.63 18.42
CA ASN A 17 -19.33 -20.28 19.32
C ASN A 17 -18.34 -19.31 19.98
N GLY A 18 -18.49 -17.99 19.80
CA GLY A 18 -17.69 -16.99 20.51
C GLY A 18 -16.18 -17.06 20.24
N ASN A 19 -15.78 -17.72 19.15
CA ASN A 19 -14.39 -17.82 18.74
C ASN A 19 -14.14 -16.81 17.62
N THR A 20 -13.71 -15.61 18.00
CA THR A 20 -13.33 -14.53 17.10
C THR A 20 -12.10 -14.93 16.28
N THR A 21 -12.28 -15.76 15.25
CA THR A 21 -11.22 -16.25 14.38
C THR A 21 -10.95 -15.20 13.32
N SER A 22 -10.26 -14.14 13.75
CA SER A 22 -9.34 -13.30 12.99
C SER A 22 -9.57 -13.16 11.48
N GLY A 23 -10.64 -12.43 11.10
CA GLY A 23 -10.65 -11.59 9.89
C GLY A 23 -9.88 -10.27 10.09
N SER A 24 -9.20 -10.12 11.23
CA SER A 24 -8.53 -8.90 11.69
C SER A 24 -7.11 -8.75 11.15
N ILE A 25 -6.45 -9.85 10.77
CA ILE A 25 -5.06 -9.82 10.27
C ILE A 25 -4.97 -9.08 8.94
N ASP A 26 -5.89 -9.35 8.00
CA ASP A 26 -5.86 -8.68 6.69
C ASP A 26 -6.07 -7.16 6.82
N ASN A 27 -6.99 -6.72 7.68
CA ASN A 27 -7.23 -5.28 7.89
C ASN A 27 -6.07 -4.59 8.62
N SER A 28 -5.43 -5.26 9.59
CA SER A 28 -4.25 -4.78 10.31
C SER A 28 -3.03 -4.63 9.38
N VAL A 29 -2.82 -5.60 8.49
CA VAL A 29 -1.76 -5.56 7.49
C VAL A 29 -2.03 -4.44 6.49
N VAL A 30 -3.25 -4.31 5.98
CA VAL A 30 -3.63 -3.21 5.06
C VAL A 30 -3.45 -1.85 5.73
N THR A 31 -3.86 -1.69 6.99
CA THR A 31 -3.68 -0.43 7.74
C THR A 31 -2.21 -0.09 7.94
N SER A 32 -1.37 -1.08 8.22
CA SER A 32 0.08 -0.90 8.36
C SER A 32 0.75 -0.50 7.04
N ILE A 33 0.32 -1.10 5.93
CA ILE A 33 0.78 -0.73 4.57
C ILE A 33 0.39 0.71 4.26
N ILE A 34 -0.86 1.09 4.52
CA ILE A 34 -1.34 2.47 4.32
C ILE A 34 -0.55 3.44 5.19
N GLY A 35 -0.25 3.08 6.45
CA GLY A 35 0.58 3.87 7.35
C GLY A 35 1.98 4.11 6.81
N LEU A 36 2.64 3.07 6.28
CA LEU A 36 3.98 3.19 5.67
C LEU A 36 3.97 4.04 4.39
N ILE A 37 2.93 3.90 3.56
CA ILE A 37 2.78 4.66 2.32
C ILE A 37 2.50 6.13 2.59
N ASN A 38 1.76 6.44 3.66
CA ASN A 38 1.44 7.80 4.06
C ASN A 38 2.49 8.43 4.98
N ASP A 39 3.50 7.68 5.42
CA ASP A 39 4.53 8.19 6.31
C ASP A 39 5.61 8.95 5.52
N PRO A 40 5.69 10.29 5.65
CA PRO A 40 6.71 11.09 4.98
C PRO A 40 8.12 10.81 5.50
N GLN A 41 8.29 10.26 6.71
CA GLN A 41 9.61 9.88 7.24
C GLN A 41 10.20 8.66 6.51
N SER A 42 9.33 7.79 6.01
CA SER A 42 9.69 6.60 5.23
C SER A 42 9.86 6.90 3.73
N GLY A 43 9.68 8.16 3.31
CA GLY A 43 9.67 8.58 1.90
C GLY A 43 8.32 8.34 1.19
N GLY A 44 7.28 7.98 1.94
CA GLY A 44 5.94 7.68 1.43
C GLY A 44 5.91 6.61 0.34
N LEU A 45 4.91 6.68 -0.54
CA LEU A 45 4.78 5.77 -1.69
C LEU A 45 6.03 5.72 -2.57
N MET A 46 6.67 6.88 -2.81
CA MET A 46 7.82 6.95 -3.71
C MET A 46 9.06 6.29 -3.10
N GLY A 47 9.33 6.52 -1.81
CA GLY A 47 10.42 5.84 -1.10
C GLY A 47 10.23 4.32 -1.06
N LEU A 48 8.97 3.85 -0.91
CA LEU A 48 8.65 2.43 -0.98
C LEU A 48 8.93 1.84 -2.38
N VAL A 49 8.43 2.51 -3.42
CA VAL A 49 8.62 2.14 -4.83
C VAL A 49 10.12 2.12 -5.19
N GLU A 50 10.88 3.13 -4.76
CA GLU A 50 12.33 3.20 -4.95
C GLU A 50 13.04 2.06 -4.25
N LYS A 51 12.66 1.75 -3.00
CA LYS A 51 13.27 0.66 -2.24
C LYS A 51 13.02 -0.69 -2.90
N ILE A 52 11.78 -0.94 -3.33
CA ILE A 52 11.43 -2.18 -4.02
C ILE A 52 12.17 -2.28 -5.37
N SER A 53 12.25 -1.18 -6.11
CA SER A 53 12.99 -1.10 -7.37
C SER A 53 14.50 -1.35 -7.17
N ALA A 54 15.10 -0.74 -6.15
CA ALA A 54 16.49 -0.94 -5.76
C ALA A 54 16.78 -2.38 -5.31
N GLY A 55 15.76 -3.09 -4.81
CA GLY A 55 15.78 -4.51 -4.51
C GLY A 55 15.76 -5.45 -5.72
N GLY A 56 15.80 -4.91 -6.94
CA GLY A 56 15.81 -5.69 -8.18
C GLY A 56 14.42 -5.98 -8.76
N LEU A 57 13.36 -5.39 -8.21
CA LEU A 57 11.97 -5.56 -8.68
C LEU A 57 11.46 -4.37 -9.50
N ASN A 58 12.36 -3.70 -10.24
CA ASN A 58 12.03 -2.51 -11.03
C ASN A 58 10.93 -2.77 -12.07
N GLU A 59 10.94 -3.93 -12.74
CA GLU A 59 9.93 -4.28 -13.75
C GLU A 59 8.54 -4.49 -13.12
N GLN A 60 8.49 -5.15 -11.98
CA GLN A 60 7.26 -5.37 -11.22
C GLN A 60 6.70 -4.04 -10.74
N VAL A 61 7.53 -3.21 -10.11
CA VAL A 61 7.14 -1.87 -9.66
C VAL A 61 6.62 -1.01 -10.80
N LYS A 62 7.32 -1.01 -11.96
CA LYS A 62 6.84 -0.31 -13.16
C LYS A 62 5.48 -0.82 -13.62
N SER A 63 5.23 -2.12 -13.55
CA SER A 63 3.92 -2.69 -13.92
C SER A 63 2.81 -2.23 -12.98
N TRP A 64 3.10 -2.12 -11.67
CA TRP A 64 2.13 -1.68 -10.67
C TRP A 64 1.85 -0.18 -10.73
N VAL A 65 2.84 0.61 -11.12
CA VAL A 65 2.68 2.06 -11.32
C VAL A 65 1.95 2.35 -12.63
N SER A 66 2.08 1.48 -13.63
CA SER A 66 1.45 1.61 -14.94
C SER A 66 -0.04 1.26 -14.90
N THR A 67 -0.77 1.58 -15.97
CA THR A 67 -2.18 1.22 -16.17
C THR A 67 -2.37 -0.18 -16.77
N GLY A 68 -1.28 -0.94 -16.88
CA GLY A 68 -1.24 -2.28 -17.47
C GLY A 68 -1.58 -3.40 -16.48
N GLN A 69 -1.19 -4.63 -16.83
CA GLN A 69 -1.36 -5.77 -15.93
C GLN A 69 -0.26 -5.77 -14.86
N ASN A 70 -0.66 -5.85 -13.59
CA ASN A 70 0.27 -5.99 -12.47
C ASN A 70 1.02 -7.31 -12.55
N LEU A 71 2.35 -7.26 -12.57
CA LEU A 71 3.19 -8.44 -12.52
C LEU A 71 3.13 -9.07 -11.13
N PRO A 72 3.05 -10.42 -11.05
CA PRO A 72 3.09 -11.13 -9.78
C PRO A 72 4.47 -11.00 -9.13
N VAL A 73 4.47 -11.06 -7.79
CA VAL A 73 5.68 -11.06 -6.97
C VAL A 73 5.49 -12.06 -5.82
N THR A 74 6.59 -12.57 -5.29
CA THR A 74 6.60 -13.52 -4.16
C THR A 74 6.99 -12.84 -2.84
N GLY A 75 6.60 -13.43 -1.71
CA GLY A 75 6.99 -12.91 -0.39
C GLY A 75 8.50 -12.79 -0.23
N ASN A 76 9.25 -13.79 -0.69
CA ASN A 76 10.72 -13.78 -0.66
C ASN A 76 11.31 -12.60 -1.45
N GLN A 77 10.74 -12.28 -2.61
CA GLN A 77 11.16 -11.15 -3.42
C GLN A 77 10.87 -9.82 -2.71
N ILE A 78 9.71 -9.67 -2.10
CA ILE A 78 9.36 -8.48 -1.31
C ILE A 78 10.29 -8.33 -0.10
N GLN A 79 10.55 -9.42 0.63
CA GLN A 79 11.47 -9.40 1.76
C GLN A 79 12.89 -9.04 1.34
N ALA A 80 13.37 -9.57 0.21
CA ALA A 80 14.68 -9.22 -0.34
C ALA A 80 14.76 -7.74 -0.71
N ALA A 81 13.67 -7.17 -1.24
CA ALA A 81 13.65 -5.79 -1.71
C ALA A 81 13.46 -4.75 -0.58
N LEU A 82 12.56 -5.01 0.37
CA LEU A 82 12.30 -4.12 1.51
C LEU A 82 13.31 -4.30 2.65
N GLY A 83 13.96 -5.47 2.71
CA GLY A 83 14.85 -5.89 3.78
C GLY A 83 14.09 -6.54 4.93
N SER A 84 14.73 -7.53 5.57
CA SER A 84 14.17 -8.29 6.68
C SER A 84 13.77 -7.41 7.88
N SER A 85 14.47 -6.30 8.12
CA SER A 85 14.15 -5.37 9.22
C SER A 85 12.77 -4.75 9.07
N VAL A 86 12.43 -4.25 7.87
CA VAL A 86 11.11 -3.65 7.61
C VAL A 86 10.00 -4.69 7.77
N ILE A 87 10.22 -5.89 7.22
CA ILE A 87 9.27 -6.99 7.34
C ILE A 87 9.07 -7.36 8.81
N GLN A 88 10.15 -7.45 9.59
CA GLN A 88 10.10 -7.78 11.01
C GLN A 88 9.44 -6.69 11.85
N ASP A 89 9.63 -5.42 11.51
CA ASP A 89 8.96 -4.30 12.19
C ASP A 89 7.45 -4.36 11.96
N ILE A 90 7.01 -4.63 10.74
CA ILE A 90 5.58 -4.80 10.42
C ILE A 90 5.03 -6.04 11.11
N ALA A 91 5.74 -7.17 11.03
CA ALA A 91 5.39 -8.42 11.70
C ALA A 91 5.19 -8.24 13.20
N SER A 92 6.09 -7.50 13.85
CA SER A 92 6.02 -7.20 15.29
C SER A 92 4.83 -6.29 15.64
N LYS A 93 4.47 -5.35 14.76
CA LYS A 93 3.30 -4.47 14.93
C LYS A 93 1.98 -5.22 14.74
N VAL A 94 1.94 -6.14 13.79
CA VAL A 94 0.75 -6.92 13.43
C VAL A 94 0.59 -8.15 14.35
N GLY A 95 1.68 -8.64 14.93
CA GLY A 95 1.70 -9.82 15.81
C GLY A 95 1.66 -11.15 15.06
N ILE A 96 2.22 -11.23 13.85
CA ILE A 96 2.30 -12.46 13.04
C ILE A 96 3.72 -12.71 12.53
N ASP A 97 3.95 -13.86 11.89
CA ASP A 97 5.27 -14.23 11.37
C ASP A 97 5.71 -13.35 10.18
N SER A 98 7.02 -13.08 10.12
CA SER A 98 7.64 -12.28 9.05
C SER A 98 7.41 -12.90 7.66
N ASN A 99 7.39 -14.23 7.56
CA ASN A 99 7.13 -14.93 6.31
C ASN A 99 5.69 -14.69 5.83
N ASP A 100 4.71 -14.70 6.74
CA ASP A 100 3.31 -14.44 6.42
C ASP A 100 3.09 -12.98 6.02
N ILE A 101 3.75 -12.03 6.71
CA ILE A 101 3.75 -10.63 6.28
C ILE A 101 4.30 -10.46 4.87
N SER A 102 5.44 -11.10 4.57
CA SER A 102 6.04 -10.99 3.24
C SER A 102 5.11 -11.51 2.15
N ASN A 103 4.42 -12.64 2.40
CA ASN A 103 3.45 -13.22 1.46
C ASN A 103 2.21 -12.34 1.30
N ASN A 104 1.71 -11.74 2.38
CA ASN A 104 0.57 -10.84 2.32
C ASN A 104 0.93 -9.55 1.57
N LEU A 105 2.11 -8.97 1.84
CA LEU A 105 2.63 -7.82 1.11
C LEU A 105 2.78 -8.11 -0.38
N ALA A 106 3.28 -9.30 -0.75
CA ALA A 106 3.41 -9.69 -2.15
C ALA A 106 2.07 -9.73 -2.92
N ARG A 107 0.96 -9.99 -2.23
CA ARG A 107 -0.38 -10.01 -2.82
C ARG A 107 -1.04 -8.63 -2.80
N LEU A 108 -0.78 -7.83 -1.78
CA LEU A 108 -1.47 -6.55 -1.55
C LEU A 108 -0.73 -5.35 -2.15
N LEU A 109 0.60 -5.30 -2.08
CA LEU A 109 1.39 -4.17 -2.58
C LEU A 109 1.11 -3.83 -4.06
N PRO A 110 1.05 -4.81 -5.00
CA PRO A 110 0.74 -4.51 -6.38
C PRO A 110 -0.60 -3.80 -6.56
N LEU A 111 -1.62 -4.24 -5.81
CA LEU A 111 -2.98 -3.69 -5.86
C LEU A 111 -3.06 -2.30 -5.23
N VAL A 112 -2.40 -2.10 -4.09
CA VAL A 112 -2.38 -0.81 -3.40
C VAL A 112 -1.64 0.24 -4.22
N ILE A 113 -0.50 -0.11 -4.80
CA ILE A 113 0.27 0.79 -5.66
C ILE A 113 -0.55 1.18 -6.89
N ASP A 114 -1.11 0.21 -7.63
CA ASP A 114 -2.00 0.44 -8.78
C ASP A 114 -3.13 1.41 -8.46
N LYS A 115 -3.81 1.21 -7.33
CA LYS A 115 -4.94 2.07 -6.91
C LYS A 115 -4.51 3.50 -6.54
N LEU A 116 -3.27 3.67 -6.09
CA LEU A 116 -2.70 4.99 -5.76
C LEU A 116 -2.01 5.65 -6.96
N THR A 117 -1.78 4.93 -8.05
CA THR A 117 -1.20 5.43 -9.31
C THR A 117 -2.16 5.31 -10.50
N PRO A 118 -3.40 5.80 -10.41
CA PRO A 118 -4.41 5.60 -11.47
C PRO A 118 -4.02 6.25 -12.80
N ASN A 119 -3.11 7.22 -12.79
CA ASN A 119 -2.63 7.93 -13.98
C ASN A 119 -1.32 7.35 -14.56
N GLY A 120 -0.85 6.19 -14.09
CA GLY A 120 0.43 5.66 -14.55
C GLY A 120 1.65 6.31 -13.88
N GLN A 121 1.43 7.09 -12.80
CA GLN A 121 2.46 7.91 -12.17
C GLN A 121 2.27 7.92 -10.64
N VAL A 122 3.39 7.78 -9.92
CA VAL A 122 3.46 8.02 -8.47
C VAL A 122 3.27 9.52 -8.25
N SER A 123 2.08 9.92 -7.81
CA SER A 123 1.78 11.32 -7.57
C SER A 123 2.40 11.76 -6.25
N SER A 124 3.66 12.17 -6.29
CA SER A 124 4.38 12.67 -5.12
C SER A 124 4.19 14.16 -4.85
N ASP A 125 3.70 14.92 -5.83
CA ASP A 125 3.77 16.39 -5.76
C ASP A 125 2.67 17.13 -6.55
N ASN A 126 1.94 16.45 -7.44
CA ASN A 126 1.14 17.16 -8.43
C ASN A 126 -0.22 17.66 -7.94
N THR A 127 -0.73 17.24 -6.79
CA THR A 127 -2.03 17.73 -6.31
C THR A 127 -1.98 19.23 -6.01
N LEU A 128 -0.89 19.70 -5.42
CA LEU A 128 -0.72 21.12 -5.06
C LEU A 128 -0.38 21.98 -6.28
N GLN A 129 0.47 21.51 -7.19
CA GLN A 129 0.76 22.21 -8.44
C GLN A 129 -0.47 22.27 -9.36
N THR A 130 -1.27 21.19 -9.44
CA THR A 130 -2.51 21.16 -10.22
C THR A 130 -3.54 22.15 -9.69
N VAL A 131 -3.67 22.28 -8.36
CA VAL A 131 -4.53 23.30 -7.75
C VAL A 131 -3.98 24.70 -8.02
N LEU A 132 -2.66 24.93 -7.90
CA LEU A 132 -2.06 26.24 -8.17
C LEU A 132 -2.23 26.67 -9.63
N THR A 133 -1.99 25.77 -10.59
CA THR A 133 -2.18 26.04 -12.03
C THR A 133 -3.65 26.27 -12.37
N GLY A 134 -4.56 25.50 -11.76
CA GLY A 134 -6.01 25.72 -11.89
C GLY A 134 -6.44 27.10 -11.37
N LEU A 135 -5.87 27.54 -10.25
CA LEU A 135 -6.12 28.87 -9.68
C LEU A 135 -5.49 29.98 -10.53
N SER A 136 -4.26 29.81 -11.03
CA SER A 136 -3.62 30.77 -11.94
C SER A 136 -4.41 30.96 -13.24
N SER A 137 -5.05 29.90 -13.75
CA SER A 137 -5.93 29.99 -14.92
C SER A 137 -7.25 30.72 -14.65
N LEU A 138 -7.73 30.71 -13.40
CA LEU A 138 -8.96 31.41 -12.97
C LEU A 138 -8.70 32.89 -12.62
N LEU A 139 -7.49 33.23 -12.19
CA LEU A 139 -7.11 34.60 -11.88
C LEU A 139 -6.45 35.35 -13.05
N GLY A 140 -6.05 34.64 -14.11
CA GLY A 140 -5.30 35.19 -15.24
C GLY A 140 -6.12 35.66 -16.45
N ASN A 141 -7.46 35.62 -16.42
CA ASN A 141 -8.29 36.01 -17.57
C ASN A 141 -8.93 37.39 -17.39
N LYS A 142 -8.16 38.44 -17.69
CA LYS A 142 -8.66 39.73 -18.21
C LYS A 142 -7.72 40.25 -19.28
#